data_AF-A0A2T3ASH7-F1
#
_entry.id   AF-A0A2T3ASH7-F1
#
_cell.length_a   1.000
_cell.length_b   1.000
_cell.length_c   1.000
_cell.angle_alpha   90.00
_cell.angle_beta   90.00
_cell.angle_gamma   90.00
#
_symmetry.space_group_name_H-M   'P 1'
#
loop_
_entity.id
_entity.type
_entity.pdbx_description
1 polymer ?
#
loop_
_entity_poly.entity_id
_entity_poly.type
_entity_poly.pdbx_seq_one_letter_code
_entity_poly.pdbx_strand_id
1 'polypeptide(L)'
;MTAEMVREKKYQSRAFLLLPLVFNTGNVVGLAVGGLLADPVVNLAWLFGPKGVWNIGGYEQGVAWMRAFPFALPTIFNACVLFCSLCLAVFGLRETMPGWTGREDVGLRAWAAVKRTARRIFQGRAAGYSALETSDSNTSELSLLSLPSITSTPETSTRPPPKLSITSRSIYTRRVLTTILSFALFPLHNSAFMNLFPIFLSTPPSPDPPSSPISFTGGLGLPASQIGLYLSTSSIYGILIQMLIYPRIHTRLRTLRTYRLALSLFPLPYLLVPYLALLPPSLHIPSLILLLLLQVSARTFAIPSSIILLTNAAAAPHHLSAVHGVGNMANALARALGPIVGGAAFAWGLEHRLVGFAWWVWVAGISIVGLAWSFVLNEEEEEEGGLEKRR
;
A
#
# COMPACT_ATOMS: atom_id res chain seq x y z
N MET A 1 -3.31 -5.06 14.64
CA MET A 1 -4.12 -6.16 14.07
C MET A 1 -3.26 -7.36 13.64
N THR A 2 -2.44 -7.31 12.57
CA THR A 2 -1.70 -8.52 12.12
C THR A 2 -0.78 -9.12 13.20
N ALA A 3 -0.08 -8.26 13.96
CA ALA A 3 0.76 -8.68 15.09
C ALA A 3 -0.03 -9.29 16.27
N GLU A 4 -1.32 -8.94 16.38
CA GLU A 4 -2.22 -9.38 17.46
C GLU A 4 -2.90 -10.71 17.09
N MET A 5 -3.23 -10.91 15.80
CA MET A 5 -3.77 -12.15 15.28
C MET A 5 -2.75 -13.29 15.28
N VAL A 6 -1.47 -12.98 15.04
CA VAL A 6 -0.39 -13.98 15.01
C VAL A 6 0.34 -13.99 16.35
N ARG A 7 -0.19 -14.80 17.28
CA ARG A 7 0.34 -14.95 18.65
C ARG A 7 1.73 -15.58 18.68
N GLU A 8 2.03 -16.46 17.73
CA GLU A 8 3.30 -17.19 17.67
C GLU A 8 4.38 -16.38 16.92
N LYS A 9 5.47 -16.04 17.62
CA LYS A 9 6.61 -15.28 17.07
C LYS A 9 7.19 -15.91 15.79
N LYS A 10 7.19 -17.24 15.68
CA LYS A 10 7.69 -17.97 14.51
C LYS A 10 6.94 -17.64 13.21
N TYR A 11 5.65 -17.32 13.30
CA TYR A 11 4.81 -17.02 12.14
C TYR A 11 4.63 -15.53 11.87
N GLN A 12 5.03 -14.65 12.80
CA GLN A 12 4.90 -13.20 12.65
C GLN A 12 5.68 -12.69 11.43
N SER A 13 6.91 -13.15 11.21
CA SER A 13 7.71 -12.75 10.05
C SER A 13 7.01 -13.07 8.73
N ARG A 14 6.40 -14.25 8.59
CA ARG A 14 5.64 -14.65 7.39
C ARG A 14 4.39 -13.80 7.20
N ALA A 15 3.67 -13.49 8.28
CA ALA A 15 2.48 -12.67 8.22
C ALA A 15 2.80 -11.21 7.83
N PHE A 16 3.89 -10.65 8.33
CA PHE A 16 4.35 -9.31 7.93
C PHE A 16 4.80 -9.26 6.47
N LEU A 17 5.31 -10.35 5.89
CA LEU A 17 5.66 -10.44 4.47
C LEU A 17 4.43 -10.51 3.55
N LEU A 18 3.30 -11.03 4.02
CA LEU A 18 2.06 -11.08 3.24
C LEU A 18 1.47 -9.69 2.99
N LEU A 19 1.64 -8.74 3.93
CA LEU A 19 1.08 -7.39 3.79
C LEU A 19 1.63 -6.64 2.55
N PRO A 20 2.96 -6.50 2.37
CA PRO A 20 3.54 -5.91 1.17
C PRO A 20 3.20 -6.67 -0.10
N LEU A 21 3.08 -8.00 -0.04
CA LEU A 21 2.70 -8.82 -1.18
C LEU A 21 1.28 -8.48 -1.67
N VAL A 22 0.30 -8.53 -0.77
CA VAL A 22 -1.10 -8.20 -1.09
C VAL A 22 -1.23 -6.77 -1.59
N PHE A 23 -0.54 -5.81 -0.95
CA PHE A 23 -0.52 -4.42 -1.39
C PHE A 23 0.01 -4.25 -2.82
N ASN A 24 1.13 -4.89 -3.15
CA ASN A 24 1.70 -4.82 -4.50
C ASN A 24 0.86 -5.54 -5.54
N THR A 25 0.26 -6.69 -5.21
CA THR A 25 -0.72 -7.37 -6.08
C THR A 25 -1.94 -6.49 -6.34
N GLY A 26 -2.43 -5.79 -5.32
CA GLY A 26 -3.50 -4.80 -5.45
C GLY A 26 -3.13 -3.68 -6.42
N ASN A 27 -1.89 -3.16 -6.37
CA ASN A 27 -1.41 -2.17 -7.34
C ASN A 27 -1.37 -2.72 -8.77
N VAL A 28 -0.89 -3.95 -8.97
CA VAL A 28 -0.88 -4.59 -10.31
C VAL A 28 -2.28 -4.62 -10.91
N VAL A 29 -3.25 -5.19 -10.18
CA VAL A 29 -4.62 -5.36 -10.68
C VAL A 29 -5.32 -4.01 -10.77
N GLY A 30 -5.22 -3.18 -9.73
CA GLY A 30 -5.90 -1.89 -9.65
C GLY A 30 -5.47 -0.91 -10.74
N LEU A 31 -4.17 -0.81 -11.03
CA LEU A 31 -3.66 0.08 -12.08
C LEU A 31 -4.03 -0.42 -13.49
N ALA A 32 -3.97 -1.74 -13.73
CA ALA A 32 -4.39 -2.31 -15.01
C ALA A 32 -5.90 -2.11 -15.24
N VAL A 33 -6.72 -2.52 -14.28
CA VAL A 33 -8.18 -2.42 -14.39
C VAL A 33 -8.61 -0.95 -14.46
N GLY A 34 -8.01 -0.07 -13.65
CA GLY A 34 -8.30 1.37 -13.69
C GLY A 34 -8.02 2.00 -15.04
N GLY A 35 -6.90 1.66 -15.69
CA GLY A 35 -6.57 2.15 -17.03
C GLY A 35 -7.43 1.56 -18.14
N LEU A 36 -7.72 0.25 -18.08
CA LEU A 36 -8.54 -0.43 -19.09
C LEU A 36 -10.02 -0.04 -19.05
N LEU A 37 -10.54 0.25 -17.85
CA LEU A 37 -11.93 0.69 -17.67
C LEU A 37 -12.13 2.19 -17.91
N ALA A 38 -11.07 2.99 -17.91
CA ALA A 38 -11.14 4.41 -18.30
C ALA A 38 -11.54 4.51 -19.78
N ASP A 39 -12.26 5.55 -20.17
CA ASP A 39 -12.74 5.75 -21.56
C ASP A 39 -13.35 4.48 -22.19
N PRO A 40 -14.41 3.91 -21.57
CA PRO A 40 -14.89 2.57 -21.91
C PRO A 40 -15.47 2.46 -23.33
N VAL A 41 -15.91 3.57 -23.93
CA VAL A 41 -16.34 3.61 -25.33
C VAL A 41 -15.18 3.30 -26.28
N VAL A 42 -13.96 3.70 -25.92
CA VAL A 42 -12.74 3.49 -26.71
C VAL A 42 -12.08 2.15 -26.33
N ASN A 43 -11.81 1.94 -25.03
CA ASN A 43 -11.06 0.77 -24.57
C ASN A 43 -11.89 -0.53 -24.56
N LEU A 44 -13.22 -0.43 -24.42
CA LEU A 44 -14.16 -1.56 -24.44
C LEU A 44 -15.23 -1.38 -25.54
N ALA A 45 -14.78 -1.03 -26.75
CA ALA A 45 -15.66 -0.76 -27.89
C ALA A 45 -16.62 -1.92 -28.22
N TRP A 46 -16.23 -3.17 -27.94
CA TRP A 46 -17.08 -4.35 -28.13
C TRP A 46 -18.29 -4.40 -27.17
N LEU A 47 -18.18 -3.76 -26.01
CA LEU A 47 -19.22 -3.74 -24.99
C LEU A 47 -20.02 -2.43 -25.04
N PHE A 48 -19.35 -1.29 -25.16
CA PHE A 48 -19.93 0.05 -25.01
C PHE A 48 -19.77 0.98 -26.21
N GLY A 49 -19.07 0.53 -27.26
CA GLY A 49 -18.90 1.29 -28.49
C GLY A 49 -20.17 1.35 -29.35
N PRO A 50 -20.09 1.96 -30.54
CA PRO A 50 -21.24 2.12 -31.44
C PRO A 50 -21.94 0.80 -31.81
N LYS A 51 -21.17 -0.27 -31.99
CA LYS A 51 -21.66 -1.64 -32.25
C LYS A 51 -21.64 -2.53 -31.00
N GLY A 52 -21.52 -1.92 -29.81
CA GLY A 52 -21.37 -2.64 -28.56
C GLY A 52 -22.67 -3.28 -28.07
N VAL A 53 -22.56 -4.41 -27.38
CA VAL A 53 -23.71 -5.18 -26.86
C VAL A 53 -24.61 -4.36 -25.93
N TRP A 54 -24.04 -3.40 -25.20
CA TRP A 54 -24.76 -2.56 -24.23
C TRP A 54 -25.25 -1.24 -24.83
N ASN A 55 -24.99 -0.98 -26.11
CA ASN A 55 -25.52 0.18 -26.82
C ASN A 55 -26.98 -0.05 -27.27
N ILE A 56 -27.86 -0.34 -26.32
CA ILE A 56 -29.28 -0.65 -26.56
C ILE A 56 -30.02 0.56 -27.20
N GLY A 57 -29.53 1.78 -26.96
CA GLY A 57 -30.10 3.01 -27.52
C GLY A 57 -29.65 3.35 -28.95
N GLY A 58 -28.81 2.54 -29.58
CA GLY A 58 -28.41 2.74 -30.99
C GLY A 58 -27.60 4.01 -31.25
N TYR A 59 -26.92 4.57 -30.25
CA TYR A 59 -26.18 5.82 -30.39
C TYR A 59 -24.95 5.64 -31.29
N GLU A 60 -24.78 6.52 -32.29
CA GLU A 60 -23.70 6.42 -33.29
C GLU A 60 -22.28 6.47 -32.71
N GLN A 61 -22.12 7.06 -31.52
CA GLN A 61 -20.83 7.23 -30.85
C GLN A 61 -20.71 6.37 -29.58
N GLY A 62 -21.56 5.36 -29.41
CA GLY A 62 -21.59 4.46 -28.24
C GLY A 62 -22.43 4.98 -27.08
N VAL A 63 -22.38 4.28 -25.93
CA VAL A 63 -23.26 4.53 -24.79
C VAL A 63 -23.12 5.97 -24.25
N ALA A 64 -24.18 6.77 -24.34
CA ALA A 64 -24.15 8.21 -24.10
C ALA A 64 -23.63 8.62 -22.70
N TRP A 65 -24.07 7.96 -21.63
CA TRP A 65 -23.66 8.30 -20.27
C TRP A 65 -22.19 7.93 -19.99
N MET A 66 -21.67 6.89 -20.65
CA MET A 66 -20.26 6.49 -20.51
C MET A 66 -19.30 7.44 -21.20
N ARG A 67 -19.77 8.14 -22.23
CA ARG A 67 -19.04 9.25 -22.85
C ARG A 67 -19.03 10.48 -21.95
N ALA A 68 -20.16 10.79 -21.32
CA ALA A 68 -20.26 11.91 -20.38
C ALA A 68 -19.39 11.69 -19.12
N PHE A 69 -19.27 10.43 -18.66
CA PHE A 69 -18.51 10.06 -17.46
C PHE A 69 -17.47 8.97 -17.77
N PRO A 70 -16.34 9.32 -18.43
CA PRO A 70 -15.34 8.34 -18.88
C PRO A 70 -14.65 7.56 -17.74
N PHE A 71 -14.69 8.09 -16.52
CA PHE A 71 -14.08 7.46 -15.34
C PHE A 71 -15.09 6.78 -14.40
N ALA A 72 -16.37 6.65 -14.79
CA ALA A 72 -17.39 6.03 -13.95
C ALA A 72 -17.10 4.54 -13.69
N LEU A 73 -16.78 3.74 -14.72
CA LEU A 73 -16.53 2.30 -14.56
C LEU A 73 -15.37 1.96 -13.60
N PRO A 74 -14.18 2.60 -13.69
CA PRO A 74 -13.12 2.41 -12.71
C PRO A 74 -13.59 2.66 -11.26
N THR A 75 -14.39 3.71 -11.04
CA THR A 75 -14.88 4.06 -9.69
C THR A 75 -15.92 3.07 -9.17
N ILE A 76 -16.83 2.59 -10.02
CA ILE A 76 -17.82 1.56 -9.67
C ILE A 76 -17.10 0.25 -9.32
N PHE A 77 -16.11 -0.16 -10.13
CA PHE A 77 -15.31 -1.34 -9.83
C PHE A 77 -14.63 -1.23 -8.46
N ASN A 78 -14.01 -0.08 -8.17
CA ASN A 78 -13.38 0.17 -6.87
C ASN A 78 -14.40 0.10 -5.72
N ALA A 79 -15.59 0.69 -5.89
CA ALA A 79 -16.66 0.63 -4.90
C ALA A 79 -17.10 -0.82 -4.63
N CYS A 80 -17.25 -1.65 -5.67
CA CYS A 80 -17.58 -3.07 -5.54
C CYS A 80 -16.50 -3.84 -4.76
N VAL A 81 -15.21 -3.62 -5.06
CA VAL A 81 -14.10 -4.27 -4.36
C VAL A 81 -14.08 -3.88 -2.87
N LEU A 82 -14.26 -2.59 -2.57
CA LEU A 82 -14.34 -2.10 -1.19
C LEU A 82 -15.55 -2.65 -0.44
N PHE A 83 -16.71 -2.71 -1.10
CA PHE A 83 -17.92 -3.30 -0.53
C PHE A 83 -17.74 -4.78 -0.23
N CYS A 84 -17.16 -5.55 -1.15
CA CYS A 84 -16.79 -6.94 -0.91
C CYS A 84 -15.83 -7.09 0.28
N SER A 85 -14.82 -6.22 0.38
CA SER A 85 -13.90 -6.21 1.53
C SER A 85 -14.62 -5.92 2.85
N LEU A 86 -15.55 -4.96 2.86
CA LEU A 86 -16.40 -4.67 4.02
C LEU A 86 -17.25 -5.88 4.41
N CYS A 87 -17.90 -6.53 3.45
CA CYS A 87 -18.66 -7.76 3.71
C CYS A 87 -17.78 -8.86 4.31
N LEU A 88 -16.58 -9.09 3.77
CA LEU A 88 -15.64 -10.07 4.31
C LEU A 88 -15.19 -9.71 5.73
N ALA A 89 -14.97 -8.43 6.03
CA ALA A 89 -14.62 -7.99 7.37
C ALA A 89 -15.77 -8.22 8.36
N VAL A 90 -16.99 -7.81 8.01
CA VAL A 90 -18.17 -7.93 8.87
C VAL A 90 -18.60 -9.38 9.09
N PHE A 91 -18.55 -10.21 8.04
CA PHE A 91 -19.06 -11.59 8.09
C PHE A 91 -17.97 -12.64 8.35
N GLY A 92 -16.69 -12.29 8.19
CA GLY A 92 -15.57 -13.23 8.22
C GLY A 92 -14.56 -13.05 9.35
N LEU A 93 -14.42 -11.84 9.92
CA LEU A 93 -13.51 -11.61 11.04
C LEU A 93 -14.22 -11.87 12.38
N ARG A 94 -13.48 -12.47 13.31
CA ARG A 94 -13.90 -12.67 14.71
C ARG A 94 -13.44 -11.48 15.56
N GLU A 95 -14.21 -11.14 16.57
CA GLU A 95 -13.79 -10.14 17.55
C GLU A 95 -12.55 -10.63 18.33
N THR A 96 -11.51 -9.80 18.40
CA THR A 96 -10.25 -10.12 19.10
C THR A 96 -10.06 -9.33 20.38
N MET A 97 -10.91 -8.33 20.66
CA MET A 97 -10.78 -7.49 21.84
C MET A 97 -10.85 -8.31 23.14
N PRO A 98 -9.89 -8.14 24.06
CA PRO A 98 -9.90 -8.80 25.38
C PRO A 98 -11.18 -8.44 26.15
N GLY A 99 -11.93 -9.46 26.57
CA GLY A 99 -13.21 -9.30 27.28
C GLY A 99 -14.47 -9.41 26.40
N TRP A 100 -14.32 -9.38 25.07
CA TRP A 100 -15.42 -9.57 24.11
C TRP A 100 -15.31 -10.86 23.29
N THR A 101 -14.17 -11.56 23.39
CA THR A 101 -13.84 -12.79 22.65
C THR A 101 -14.82 -13.96 22.89
N GLY A 102 -15.66 -13.90 23.92
CA GLY A 102 -16.67 -14.91 24.26
C GLY A 102 -18.12 -14.51 23.95
N ARG A 103 -18.36 -13.31 23.41
CA ARG A 103 -19.71 -12.88 23.02
C ARG A 103 -19.97 -13.29 21.58
N GLU A 104 -21.23 -13.62 21.29
CA GLU A 104 -21.60 -14.07 19.96
C GLU A 104 -21.63 -12.91 18.97
N ASP A 105 -20.74 -12.98 17.97
CA ASP A 105 -20.60 -11.99 16.91
C ASP A 105 -21.82 -12.00 15.97
N VAL A 106 -22.52 -10.86 15.90
CA VAL A 106 -23.72 -10.68 15.06
C VAL A 106 -23.43 -10.95 13.58
N GLY A 107 -22.27 -10.49 13.08
CA GLY A 107 -21.85 -10.71 11.70
C GLY A 107 -21.63 -12.18 11.37
N LEU A 108 -20.96 -12.94 12.25
CA LEU A 108 -20.72 -14.37 12.05
C LEU A 108 -22.01 -15.19 12.17
N ARG A 109 -22.93 -14.81 13.06
CA ARG A 109 -24.28 -15.41 13.11
C ARG A 109 -25.05 -15.18 11.82
N ALA A 110 -25.05 -13.94 11.30
CA ALA A 110 -25.70 -13.61 10.04
C ALA A 110 -25.11 -14.41 8.88
N TRP A 111 -23.78 -14.56 8.83
CA TRP A 111 -23.10 -15.40 7.85
C TRP A 111 -23.47 -16.88 7.96
N ALA A 112 -23.55 -17.41 9.19
CA ALA A 112 -23.98 -18.78 9.43
C ALA A 112 -25.44 -19.01 9.03
N ALA A 113 -26.32 -18.02 9.19
CA ALA A 113 -27.69 -18.06 8.71
C ALA A 113 -27.75 -18.04 7.17
N VAL A 114 -26.99 -17.15 6.52
CA VAL A 114 -26.86 -17.11 5.05
C VAL A 114 -26.35 -18.45 4.50
N LYS A 115 -25.32 -19.05 5.10
CA LYS A 115 -24.82 -20.37 4.71
C LYS A 115 -25.88 -21.47 4.87
N ARG A 116 -26.66 -21.44 5.97
CA ARG A 116 -27.75 -22.41 6.19
C ARG A 116 -28.85 -22.26 5.15
N THR A 117 -29.26 -21.04 4.82
CA THR A 117 -30.27 -20.76 3.80
C THR A 117 -29.78 -21.13 2.40
N ALA A 118 -28.54 -20.76 2.04
CA ALA A 118 -27.93 -21.15 0.78
C ALA A 118 -27.82 -22.67 0.64
N ARG A 119 -27.36 -23.39 1.68
CA ARG A 119 -27.35 -24.86 1.68
C ARG A 119 -28.74 -25.44 1.49
N ARG A 120 -29.79 -24.92 2.16
CA ARG A 120 -31.17 -25.38 1.97
C ARG A 120 -31.67 -25.18 0.54
N ILE A 121 -31.30 -24.07 -0.11
CA ILE A 121 -31.70 -23.78 -1.50
C ILE A 121 -30.93 -24.67 -2.49
N PHE A 122 -29.61 -24.86 -2.30
CA PHE A 122 -28.78 -25.67 -3.20
C PHE A 122 -28.89 -27.18 -2.95
N GLN A 123 -29.13 -27.62 -1.71
CA GLN A 123 -29.37 -29.02 -1.33
C GLN A 123 -30.85 -29.41 -1.41
N GLY A 124 -31.76 -28.47 -1.64
CA GLY A 124 -33.18 -28.71 -1.92
C GLY A 124 -33.45 -29.50 -3.22
N ARG A 125 -32.40 -29.87 -3.96
CA ARG A 125 -32.45 -30.82 -5.10
C ARG A 125 -31.76 -32.16 -4.85
N ALA A 126 -31.09 -32.35 -3.72
CA ALA A 126 -30.49 -33.62 -3.33
C ALA A 126 -31.19 -34.13 -2.07
N ALA A 127 -32.42 -34.63 -2.25
CA ALA A 127 -33.08 -35.41 -1.22
C ALA A 127 -32.25 -36.67 -0.95
N GLY A 128 -31.85 -36.90 0.31
CA GLY A 128 -31.55 -38.26 0.74
C GLY A 128 -30.47 -38.51 1.78
N TYR A 129 -29.66 -37.54 2.25
CA TYR A 129 -28.71 -37.82 3.34
C TYR A 129 -28.55 -36.65 4.31
N SER A 130 -29.12 -36.80 5.51
CA SER A 130 -28.82 -35.97 6.67
C SER A 130 -27.72 -36.67 7.49
N ALA A 131 -26.51 -36.11 7.49
CA ALA A 131 -25.50 -36.50 8.47
C ALA A 131 -25.90 -35.90 9.84
N LEU A 132 -26.03 -36.76 10.85
CA LEU A 132 -26.25 -36.39 12.25
C LEU A 132 -25.11 -35.49 12.75
N GLU A 133 -25.46 -34.30 13.25
CA GLU A 133 -24.55 -33.54 14.11
C GLU A 133 -24.47 -34.27 15.46
N THR A 134 -23.33 -34.90 15.74
CA THR A 134 -22.98 -35.38 17.07
C THR A 134 -22.85 -34.18 18.01
N SER A 135 -23.92 -33.91 18.76
CA SER A 135 -23.84 -33.14 20.00
C SER A 135 -23.22 -34.03 21.07
N ASP A 136 -21.90 -33.93 21.27
CA ASP A 136 -21.27 -34.38 22.51
C ASP A 136 -20.95 -33.17 23.38
N SER A 137 -21.99 -32.71 24.07
CA SER A 137 -21.84 -32.04 25.35
C SER A 137 -21.98 -33.10 26.43
N ASN A 138 -20.85 -33.55 26.99
CA ASN A 138 -20.77 -33.98 28.39
C ASN A 138 -19.36 -33.81 28.96
N THR A 139 -19.34 -33.02 30.02
CA THR A 139 -18.35 -32.86 31.08
C THR A 139 -17.93 -34.18 31.75
N SER A 140 -16.68 -34.18 32.23
CA SER A 140 -16.14 -34.95 33.37
C SER A 140 -15.59 -36.37 33.13
N GLU A 141 -14.37 -36.58 33.65
CA GLU A 141 -13.63 -37.84 33.86
C GLU A 141 -12.79 -38.42 32.70
N LEU A 142 -11.57 -37.89 32.53
CA LEU A 142 -10.37 -38.73 32.40
C LEU A 142 -9.10 -37.94 32.82
N SER A 143 -8.95 -37.73 34.12
CA SER A 143 -7.60 -37.66 34.71
C SER A 143 -6.95 -39.02 34.47
N LEU A 144 -5.78 -39.05 33.82
CA LEU A 144 -4.65 -39.96 34.05
C LEU A 144 -3.73 -39.86 32.84
N LEU A 145 -2.73 -38.96 32.92
CA LEU A 145 -1.34 -39.14 32.46
C LEU A 145 -0.60 -37.82 32.64
N SER A 146 -0.06 -37.66 33.84
CA SER A 146 0.85 -36.60 34.27
C SER A 146 2.23 -36.80 33.63
N LEU A 147 2.80 -35.76 33.02
CA LEU A 147 4.23 -35.55 32.77
C LEU A 147 4.51 -34.03 32.85
N PRO A 148 5.70 -33.60 33.29
CA PRO A 148 5.82 -32.66 34.40
C PRO A 148 5.69 -31.19 34.00
N SER A 149 5.00 -30.44 34.86
CA SER A 149 5.00 -29.00 34.93
C SER A 149 6.43 -28.44 35.01
N ILE A 150 6.86 -27.71 33.97
CA ILE A 150 7.73 -26.56 34.21
C ILE A 150 6.80 -25.44 34.65
N THR A 151 6.70 -25.31 35.96
CA THR A 151 6.07 -24.19 36.66
C THR A 151 6.74 -22.90 36.19
N SER A 152 6.19 -22.26 35.17
CA SER A 152 6.18 -20.81 35.09
C SER A 152 4.79 -20.40 35.55
N THR A 153 4.71 -20.05 36.84
CA THR A 153 3.60 -19.29 37.40
C THR A 153 3.19 -18.22 36.40
N PRO A 154 1.93 -18.20 35.93
CA PRO A 154 1.40 -17.01 35.31
C PRO A 154 1.27 -16.01 36.45
N GLU A 155 2.29 -15.16 36.62
CA GLU A 155 2.10 -13.93 37.37
C GLU A 155 0.91 -13.23 36.71
N THR A 156 -0.22 -13.34 37.37
CA THR A 156 -1.39 -12.52 37.12
C THR A 156 -0.94 -11.12 37.48
N SER A 157 -0.36 -10.42 36.50
CA SER A 157 -0.06 -9.01 36.60
C SER A 157 -1.41 -8.30 36.78
N THR A 158 -1.73 -8.01 38.04
CA THR A 158 -2.87 -7.22 38.49
C THR A 158 -2.72 -5.73 38.15
N ARG A 159 -1.70 -5.35 37.37
CA ARG A 159 -1.61 -3.99 36.85
C ARG A 159 -2.48 -3.86 35.61
N PRO A 160 -3.50 -2.98 35.61
CA PRO A 160 -4.17 -2.63 34.37
C PRO A 160 -3.10 -2.18 33.37
N PRO A 161 -3.20 -2.56 32.07
CA PRO A 161 -2.27 -2.06 31.08
C PRO A 161 -2.26 -0.53 31.21
N PRO A 162 -1.07 0.10 31.31
CA PRO A 162 -0.99 1.53 31.55
C PRO A 162 -1.84 2.24 30.50
N LYS A 163 -2.75 3.12 30.95
CA LYS A 163 -3.63 3.90 30.07
C LYS A 163 -2.75 4.74 29.15
N LEU A 164 -2.55 4.24 27.94
CA LEU A 164 -1.78 4.91 26.89
C LEU A 164 -2.59 6.10 26.41
N SER A 165 -2.18 7.29 26.85
CA SER A 165 -2.62 8.52 26.21
C SER A 165 -1.60 8.89 25.14
N ILE A 166 -2.05 9.04 23.88
CA ILE A 166 -1.27 9.64 22.79
C ILE A 166 -0.73 11.03 23.17
N THR A 167 -1.37 11.69 24.13
CA THR A 167 -0.98 12.99 24.67
C THR A 167 0.20 12.92 25.64
N SER A 168 0.65 11.72 26.04
CA SER A 168 1.79 11.60 26.97
C SER A 168 3.08 12.08 26.32
N ARG A 169 3.73 13.07 26.95
CA ARG A 169 5.05 13.58 26.51
C ARG A 169 6.14 12.51 26.52
N SER A 170 5.97 11.44 27.30
CA SER A 170 6.94 10.32 27.38
C SER A 170 7.11 9.57 26.05
N ILE A 171 6.14 9.67 25.13
CA ILE A 171 6.18 9.01 23.82
C ILE A 171 7.06 9.80 22.83
N TYR A 172 7.10 11.13 22.97
CA TYR A 172 7.74 12.04 22.02
C TYR A 172 9.21 12.27 22.34
N THR A 173 9.99 11.19 22.34
CA THR A 173 11.45 11.29 22.43
C THR A 173 12.02 11.91 21.15
N ARG A 174 13.23 12.48 21.24
CA ARG A 174 13.93 13.02 20.06
C ARG A 174 14.01 11.99 18.93
N ARG A 175 14.29 10.73 19.26
CA ARG A 175 14.37 9.60 18.33
C ARG A 175 13.03 9.37 17.61
N VAL A 176 11.94 9.31 18.36
CA VAL A 176 10.59 9.14 17.79
C VAL A 176 10.25 10.28 16.85
N LEU A 177 10.49 11.54 17.27
CA LEU A 177 10.19 12.71 16.46
C LEU A 177 11.01 12.76 15.17
N THR A 178 12.32 12.49 15.23
CA THR A 178 13.18 12.46 14.03
C THR A 178 12.76 11.35 13.06
N THR A 179 12.36 10.20 13.58
CA THR A 179 11.89 9.07 12.78
C THR A 179 10.52 9.34 12.17
N ILE A 180 9.57 9.94 12.92
CA ILE A 180 8.26 10.35 12.39
C ILE A 180 8.43 11.37 11.25
N LEU A 181 9.33 12.35 11.41
CA LEU A 181 9.59 13.31 10.33
C LEU A 181 10.13 12.62 9.07
N SER A 182 11.09 11.69 9.21
CA SER A 182 11.56 10.90 8.06
C SER A 182 10.44 10.04 7.44
N PHE A 183 9.60 9.44 8.29
CA PHE A 183 8.44 8.64 7.89
C PHE A 183 7.36 9.46 7.17
N ALA A 184 7.35 10.79 7.35
CA ALA A 184 6.48 11.73 6.66
C ALA A 184 7.12 12.34 5.40
N LEU A 185 8.43 12.60 5.38
CA LEU A 185 9.13 13.13 4.19
C LEU A 185 9.09 12.17 3.00
N PHE A 186 9.26 10.86 3.26
CA PHE A 186 9.19 9.83 2.21
C PHE A 186 7.83 9.82 1.45
N PRO A 187 6.67 9.63 2.11
CA PRO A 187 5.39 9.62 1.42
C PRO A 187 5.02 10.97 0.79
N LEU A 188 5.58 12.09 1.28
CA LEU A 188 5.35 13.43 0.72
C LEU A 188 5.76 13.51 -0.75
N HIS A 189 7.03 13.21 -1.05
CA HIS A 189 7.52 13.21 -2.44
C HIS A 189 7.00 12.01 -3.22
N ASN A 190 6.88 10.83 -2.61
CA ASN A 190 6.43 9.64 -3.32
C ASN A 190 4.95 9.77 -3.77
N SER A 191 4.06 10.32 -2.94
CA SER A 191 2.66 10.57 -3.33
C SER A 191 2.56 11.61 -4.44
N ALA A 192 3.39 12.66 -4.37
CA ALA A 192 3.50 13.65 -5.44
C ALA A 192 3.86 12.99 -6.77
N PHE A 193 4.91 12.15 -6.80
CA PHE A 193 5.26 11.37 -7.99
C PHE A 193 4.09 10.51 -8.48
N MET A 194 3.43 9.75 -7.59
CA MET A 194 2.36 8.82 -7.99
C MET A 194 1.18 9.54 -8.67
N ASN A 195 0.97 10.82 -8.39
CA ASN A 195 -0.05 11.64 -9.04
C ASN A 195 0.48 12.38 -10.27
N LEU A 196 1.64 13.02 -10.15
CA LEU A 196 2.21 13.82 -11.23
C LEU A 196 2.66 12.97 -12.42
N PHE A 197 3.15 11.76 -12.18
CA PHE A 197 3.70 10.94 -13.26
C PHE A 197 2.62 10.53 -14.28
N PRO A 198 1.46 9.96 -13.88
CA PRO A 198 0.36 9.73 -14.81
C PRO A 198 -0.12 11.00 -15.51
N ILE A 199 -0.23 12.12 -14.79
CA ILE A 199 -0.67 13.41 -15.36
C ILE A 199 0.31 13.89 -16.43
N PHE A 200 1.61 13.82 -16.17
CA PHE A 200 2.63 14.17 -17.13
C PHE A 200 2.60 13.25 -18.37
N LEU A 201 2.43 11.94 -18.17
CA LEU A 201 2.33 11.01 -19.30
C LEU A 201 1.10 11.25 -20.17
N SER A 202 -0.04 11.66 -19.60
CA SER A 202 -1.26 11.97 -20.35
C SER A 202 -1.28 13.39 -20.92
N THR A 203 -0.45 14.30 -20.41
CA THR A 203 -0.37 15.68 -20.91
C THR A 203 0.07 15.66 -22.37
N PRO A 204 -0.63 16.38 -23.28
CA PRO A 204 -0.27 16.40 -24.70
C PRO A 204 1.17 16.90 -24.95
N PRO A 205 1.85 16.42 -26.00
CA PRO A 205 3.10 16.99 -26.45
C PRO A 205 2.92 18.45 -26.85
N SER A 206 3.93 19.28 -26.57
CA SER A 206 3.92 20.67 -27.04
C SER A 206 4.24 20.71 -28.54
N PRO A 207 3.49 21.48 -29.35
CA PRO A 207 3.82 21.70 -30.76
C PRO A 207 5.02 22.64 -30.94
N ASP A 208 5.35 23.42 -29.91
CA ASP A 208 6.43 24.39 -29.98
C ASP A 208 7.78 23.74 -29.72
N PRO A 209 8.84 24.10 -30.47
CA PRO A 209 10.17 23.59 -30.22
C PRO A 209 10.66 24.00 -28.82
N PRO A 210 11.43 23.14 -28.14
CA PRO A 210 11.97 23.47 -26.82
C PRO A 210 12.93 24.64 -26.92
N SER A 211 12.74 25.64 -26.05
CA SER A 211 13.60 26.84 -26.02
C SER A 211 14.96 26.57 -25.36
N SER A 212 15.02 25.59 -24.45
CA SER A 212 16.23 25.18 -23.73
C SER A 212 15.98 23.81 -23.07
N PRO A 213 17.02 23.04 -22.69
CA PRO A 213 16.86 21.84 -21.87
C PRO A 213 16.19 22.08 -20.50
N ILE A 214 16.02 23.34 -20.07
CA ILE A 214 15.33 23.70 -18.82
C ILE A 214 13.93 24.30 -19.10
N SER A 215 13.78 24.96 -20.25
CA SER A 215 12.56 25.69 -20.65
C SER A 215 11.87 25.00 -21.82
N PHE A 216 10.94 24.11 -21.47
CA PHE A 216 10.08 23.34 -22.37
C PHE A 216 8.79 22.94 -21.66
N THR A 217 7.79 22.55 -22.44
CA THR A 217 6.45 22.18 -21.93
C THR A 217 5.88 20.95 -22.63
N GLY A 218 4.77 20.43 -22.10
CA GLY A 218 4.08 19.25 -22.62
C GLY A 218 4.49 17.94 -21.96
N GLY A 219 3.86 16.87 -22.43
CA GLY A 219 4.08 15.48 -22.00
C GLY A 219 4.10 14.51 -23.18
N LEU A 220 3.65 13.27 -22.97
CA LEU A 220 3.68 12.23 -24.01
C LEU A 220 2.31 12.00 -24.68
N GLY A 221 1.22 12.53 -24.11
CA GLY A 221 -0.14 12.34 -24.63
C GLY A 221 -0.61 10.88 -24.62
N LEU A 222 -0.10 10.05 -23.70
CA LEU A 222 -0.45 8.63 -23.63
C LEU A 222 -1.90 8.45 -23.14
N PRO A 223 -2.65 7.51 -23.73
CA PRO A 223 -3.99 7.18 -23.25
C PRO A 223 -3.93 6.49 -21.88
N ALA A 224 -4.99 6.64 -21.08
CA ALA A 224 -5.09 6.11 -19.73
C ALA A 224 -4.86 4.58 -19.65
N SER A 225 -5.28 3.83 -20.67
CA SER A 225 -5.06 2.39 -20.77
C SER A 225 -3.58 2.02 -20.86
N GLN A 226 -2.80 2.72 -21.69
CA GLN A 226 -1.35 2.50 -21.79
C GLN A 226 -0.63 2.87 -20.50
N ILE A 227 -1.00 4.01 -19.89
CA ILE A 227 -0.43 4.44 -18.60
C ILE A 227 -0.70 3.37 -17.53
N GLY A 228 -1.95 2.90 -17.43
CA GLY A 228 -2.34 1.84 -16.49
C GLY A 228 -1.58 0.53 -16.70
N LEU A 229 -1.36 0.13 -17.96
CA LEU A 229 -0.57 -1.06 -18.30
C LEU A 229 0.90 -0.90 -17.91
N TYR A 230 1.55 0.23 -18.24
CA TYR A 230 2.95 0.46 -17.86
C TYR A 230 3.14 0.46 -16.33
N LEU A 231 2.24 1.13 -15.60
CA LEU A 231 2.30 1.16 -14.13
C LEU A 231 2.00 -0.21 -13.52
N SER A 232 1.08 -0.99 -14.11
CA SER A 232 0.79 -2.36 -13.69
C SER A 232 1.99 -3.29 -13.91
N THR A 233 2.61 -3.27 -15.10
CA THR A 233 3.82 -4.07 -15.40
C THR A 233 4.96 -3.71 -14.46
N SER A 234 5.17 -2.42 -14.18
CA SER A 234 6.18 -1.99 -13.20
C SER A 234 5.89 -2.51 -11.78
N SER A 235 4.61 -2.70 -11.43
CA SER A 235 4.22 -3.25 -10.13
C SER A 235 4.47 -4.76 -10.04
N ILE A 236 4.39 -5.50 -11.16
CA ILE A 236 4.82 -6.91 -11.23
C ILE A 236 6.32 -7.00 -10.92
N TYR A 237 7.12 -6.12 -11.51
CA TYR A 237 8.54 -6.00 -11.18
C TYR A 237 8.76 -5.69 -9.70
N GLY A 238 7.98 -4.77 -9.12
CA GLY A 238 8.01 -4.48 -7.68
C GLY A 238 7.78 -5.70 -6.79
N ILE A 239 6.85 -6.60 -7.15
CA ILE A 239 6.63 -7.86 -6.44
C ILE A 239 7.89 -8.73 -6.47
N LEU A 240 8.53 -8.87 -7.63
CA LEU A 240 9.75 -9.66 -7.79
C LEU A 240 10.89 -9.10 -6.93
N ILE A 241 11.09 -7.77 -6.95
CA ILE A 241 12.09 -7.11 -6.10
C ILE A 241 11.77 -7.31 -4.62
N GLN A 242 10.52 -7.15 -4.21
CA GLN A 242 10.08 -7.29 -2.81
C GLN A 242 10.27 -8.71 -2.28
N MET A 243 10.02 -9.74 -3.09
CA MET A 243 10.11 -11.14 -2.66
C MET A 243 11.54 -11.68 -2.75
N LEU A 244 12.31 -11.30 -3.78
CA LEU A 244 13.61 -11.91 -4.05
C LEU A 244 14.78 -11.05 -3.58
N ILE A 245 14.76 -9.75 -3.85
CA ILE A 245 15.92 -8.88 -3.66
C ILE A 245 15.89 -8.21 -2.29
N TYR A 246 14.74 -7.68 -1.88
CA TYR A 246 14.60 -6.97 -0.61
C TYR A 246 15.10 -7.79 0.59
N PRO A 247 14.68 -9.07 0.80
CA PRO A 247 15.13 -9.83 1.96
C PRO A 247 16.64 -10.07 1.95
N ARG A 248 17.24 -10.28 0.78
CA ARG A 248 18.69 -10.53 0.63
C ARG A 248 19.53 -9.29 0.93
N ILE A 249 19.04 -8.12 0.52
CA ILE A 249 19.72 -6.85 0.78
C ILE A 249 19.52 -6.43 2.24
N HIS A 250 18.30 -6.56 2.77
CA HIS A 250 17.95 -6.18 4.14
C HIS A 250 18.76 -6.97 5.18
N THR A 251 18.95 -8.28 4.99
CA THR A 251 19.80 -9.09 5.88
C THR A 251 21.27 -8.72 5.84
N ARG A 252 21.76 -8.10 4.76
CA ARG A 252 23.16 -7.67 4.63
C ARG A 252 23.41 -6.23 5.11
N LEU A 253 22.47 -5.32 4.85
CA LEU A 253 22.68 -3.88 5.02
C LEU A 253 22.05 -3.30 6.29
N ARG A 254 21.30 -4.09 7.09
CA ARG A 254 20.46 -3.60 8.20
C ARG A 254 19.42 -2.59 7.72
N THR A 255 18.44 -2.25 8.57
CA THR A 255 17.27 -1.49 8.13
C THR A 255 17.63 -0.08 7.71
N LEU A 256 18.47 0.62 8.48
CA LEU A 256 18.78 2.03 8.21
C LEU A 256 19.57 2.23 6.91
N ARG A 257 20.55 1.36 6.60
CA ARG A 257 21.33 1.51 5.34
C ARG A 257 20.50 1.10 4.14
N THR A 258 19.63 0.08 4.25
CA THR A 258 18.65 -0.24 3.19
C THR A 258 17.72 0.96 2.92
N TYR A 259 17.25 1.64 3.97
CA TYR A 259 16.44 2.84 3.81
C TYR A 259 17.20 3.99 3.14
N ARG A 260 18.45 4.26 3.54
CA ARG A 260 19.31 5.29 2.91
C ARG A 260 19.60 4.98 1.44
N LEU A 261 19.88 3.72 1.12
CA LEU A 261 20.05 3.26 -0.26
C LEU A 261 18.78 3.55 -1.07
N ALA A 262 17.61 3.19 -0.54
CA ALA A 262 16.33 3.47 -1.19
C ALA A 262 16.11 4.96 -1.43
N LEU A 263 16.39 5.80 -0.42
CA LEU A 263 16.26 7.26 -0.54
C LEU A 263 17.21 7.87 -1.56
N SER A 264 18.42 7.32 -1.72
CA SER A 264 19.39 7.78 -2.73
C SER A 264 18.96 7.52 -4.17
N LEU A 265 18.06 6.54 -4.38
CA LEU A 265 17.56 6.21 -5.71
C LEU A 265 16.43 7.13 -6.18
N PHE A 266 15.67 7.76 -5.28
CA PHE A 266 14.51 8.59 -5.63
C PHE A 266 14.80 9.88 -6.44
N PRO A 267 15.87 10.65 -6.14
CA PRO A 267 16.16 11.86 -6.90
C PRO A 267 16.38 11.60 -8.39
N LEU A 268 16.95 10.44 -8.76
CA LEU A 268 17.28 10.10 -10.14
C LEU A 268 16.07 10.10 -11.07
N PRO A 269 15.00 9.31 -10.85
CA PRO A 269 13.84 9.37 -11.71
C PRO A 269 13.17 10.75 -11.65
N TYR A 270 13.17 11.45 -10.52
CA TYR A 270 12.50 12.76 -10.41
C TYR A 270 13.18 13.82 -11.26
N LEU A 271 14.51 13.83 -11.33
CA LEU A 271 15.26 14.73 -12.19
C LEU A 271 15.06 14.39 -13.67
N LEU A 272 14.95 13.10 -14.00
CA LEU A 272 14.94 12.60 -15.37
C LEU A 272 13.56 12.59 -16.04
N VAL A 273 12.45 12.48 -15.29
CA VAL A 273 11.08 12.39 -15.84
C VAL A 273 10.75 13.50 -16.85
N PRO A 274 10.98 14.79 -16.56
CA PRO A 274 10.62 15.87 -17.49
C PRO A 274 11.24 15.69 -18.88
N TYR A 275 12.46 15.19 -18.92
CA TYR A 275 13.21 15.04 -20.17
C TYR A 275 12.62 13.99 -21.13
N LEU A 276 11.67 13.16 -20.69
CA LEU A 276 10.94 12.29 -21.62
C LEU A 276 10.23 13.07 -22.72
N ALA A 277 9.76 14.29 -22.43
CA ALA A 277 9.13 15.15 -23.43
C ALA A 277 10.11 15.61 -24.53
N LEU A 278 11.43 15.59 -24.26
CA LEU A 278 12.47 15.99 -25.21
C LEU A 278 13.06 14.82 -25.99
N LEU A 279 12.79 13.58 -25.57
CA LEU A 279 13.37 12.40 -26.19
C LEU A 279 12.74 12.12 -27.56
N PRO A 280 13.49 11.52 -28.50
CA PRO A 280 12.91 11.01 -29.73
C PRO A 280 11.96 9.83 -29.43
N PRO A 281 10.94 9.58 -30.28
CA PRO A 281 9.96 8.51 -30.07
C PRO A 281 10.56 7.11 -29.84
N SER A 282 11.70 6.81 -30.46
CA SER A 282 12.42 5.53 -30.29
C SER A 282 12.92 5.29 -28.87
N LEU A 283 13.16 6.37 -28.10
CA LEU A 283 13.68 6.29 -26.73
C LEU A 283 12.62 6.44 -25.64
N HIS A 284 11.36 6.73 -25.99
CA HIS A 284 10.29 6.94 -25.01
C HIS A 284 10.06 5.70 -24.15
N ILE A 285 9.80 4.55 -24.77
CA ILE A 285 9.52 3.29 -24.07
C ILE A 285 10.70 2.82 -23.19
N PRO A 286 11.94 2.69 -23.70
CA PRO A 286 13.05 2.21 -22.86
C PRO A 286 13.34 3.17 -21.69
N SER A 287 13.22 4.48 -21.90
CA SER A 287 13.42 5.47 -20.83
C SER A 287 12.31 5.40 -19.78
N LEU A 288 11.05 5.25 -20.21
CA LEU A 288 9.92 5.08 -19.31
C LEU A 288 10.06 3.82 -18.45
N ILE A 289 10.48 2.69 -19.06
CA ILE A 289 10.77 1.46 -18.32
C ILE A 289 11.87 1.71 -17.30
N LEU A 290 13.00 2.30 -17.71
CA LEU A 290 14.12 2.57 -16.81
C LEU A 290 13.71 3.43 -15.60
N LEU A 291 12.96 4.51 -15.82
CA LEU A 291 12.47 5.37 -14.75
C LEU A 291 11.53 4.65 -13.80
N LEU A 292 10.61 3.83 -14.33
CA LEU A 292 9.72 3.02 -13.51
C LEU A 292 10.48 1.96 -12.72
N LEU A 293 11.50 1.32 -13.29
CA LEU A 293 12.35 0.35 -12.58
C LEU A 293 13.09 1.01 -11.42
N LEU A 294 13.69 2.19 -11.63
CA LEU A 294 14.36 2.96 -10.57
C LEU A 294 13.39 3.35 -9.47
N GLN A 295 12.26 3.96 -9.84
CA GLN A 295 11.25 4.43 -8.89
C GLN A 295 10.61 3.30 -8.10
N VAL A 296 10.22 2.20 -8.77
CA VAL A 296 9.60 1.04 -8.11
C VAL A 296 10.61 0.36 -7.21
N SER A 297 11.88 0.23 -7.62
CA SER A 297 12.93 -0.29 -6.76
C SER A 297 13.02 0.55 -5.49
N ALA A 298 13.27 1.86 -5.61
CA ALA A 298 13.38 2.79 -4.49
C ALA A 298 12.19 2.66 -3.52
N ARG A 299 10.97 2.68 -4.05
CA ARG A 299 9.74 2.50 -3.26
C ARG A 299 9.65 1.16 -2.55
N THR A 300 10.03 0.08 -3.22
CA THR A 300 9.96 -1.29 -2.68
C THR A 300 10.90 -1.47 -1.48
N PHE A 301 12.08 -0.85 -1.49
CA PHE A 301 12.97 -0.85 -0.33
C PHE A 301 12.50 0.13 0.76
N ALA A 302 12.06 1.34 0.38
CA ALA A 302 11.76 2.40 1.33
C ALA A 302 10.55 2.09 2.23
N ILE A 303 9.46 1.53 1.69
CA ILE A 303 8.21 1.27 2.44
C ILE A 303 8.47 0.40 3.68
N PRO A 304 8.92 -0.87 3.55
CA PRO A 304 9.11 -1.74 4.70
C PRO A 304 10.19 -1.22 5.65
N SER A 305 11.30 -0.67 5.14
CA SER A 305 12.36 -0.13 6.00
C SER A 305 11.88 1.08 6.81
N SER A 306 11.04 1.96 6.24
CA SER A 306 10.47 3.11 6.97
C SER A 306 9.53 2.67 8.11
N ILE A 307 8.74 1.61 7.89
CA ILE A 307 7.86 1.05 8.92
C ILE A 307 8.68 0.42 10.04
N ILE A 308 9.71 -0.38 9.71
CA ILE A 308 10.59 -1.01 10.71
C ILE A 308 11.33 0.05 11.52
N LEU A 309 11.84 1.11 10.89
CA LEU A 309 12.49 2.21 11.61
C LEU A 309 11.53 2.89 12.59
N LEU A 310 10.27 3.11 12.20
CA LEU A 310 9.24 3.67 13.07
C LEU A 310 8.93 2.74 14.25
N THR A 311 8.81 1.44 14.00
CA THR A 311 8.64 0.40 15.03
C THR A 311 9.80 0.43 16.03
N ASN A 312 11.04 0.44 15.53
CA ASN A 312 12.25 0.41 16.35
C ASN A 312 12.50 1.72 17.11
N ALA A 313 11.85 2.82 16.73
CA ALA A 313 11.94 4.08 17.45
C ALA A 313 11.08 4.10 18.73
N ALA A 314 10.09 3.22 18.85
CA ALA A 314 9.25 3.15 20.03
C ALA A 314 10.04 2.59 21.23
N ALA A 315 10.16 3.37 22.30
CA ALA A 315 10.96 3.03 23.47
C ALA A 315 10.44 1.81 24.27
N ALA A 316 9.18 1.45 24.12
CA ALA A 316 8.58 0.31 24.80
C ALA A 316 7.43 -0.29 23.98
N PRO A 317 7.13 -1.60 24.10
CA PRO A 317 6.07 -2.27 23.35
C PRO A 317 4.69 -1.61 23.52
N HIS A 318 4.42 -1.04 24.69
CA HIS A 318 3.15 -0.37 24.97
C HIS A 318 3.03 0.97 24.21
N HIS A 319 4.13 1.68 23.93
CA HIS A 319 4.11 2.92 23.13
C HIS A 319 3.94 2.70 21.63
N LEU A 320 4.10 1.45 21.15
CA LEU A 320 4.12 1.11 19.73
C LEU A 320 2.87 1.59 18.97
N SER A 321 1.68 1.35 19.53
CA SER A 321 0.42 1.74 18.92
C SER A 321 0.25 3.25 18.80
N ALA A 322 0.67 4.01 19.83
CA ALA A 322 0.63 5.46 19.83
C ALA A 322 1.61 6.06 18.81
N VAL A 323 2.86 5.54 18.75
CA VAL A 323 3.88 5.99 17.78
C VAL A 323 3.42 5.71 16.34
N HIS A 324 2.89 4.52 16.05
CA HIS A 324 2.31 4.24 14.73
C HIS A 324 1.06 5.09 14.45
N GLY A 325 0.24 5.40 15.46
CA GLY A 325 -0.91 6.29 15.31
C GLY A 325 -0.48 7.67 14.82
N VAL A 326 0.42 8.34 15.56
CA VAL A 326 0.93 9.67 15.20
C VAL A 326 1.72 9.61 13.89
N GLY A 327 2.57 8.60 13.71
CA GLY A 327 3.32 8.40 12.47
C GLY A 327 2.41 8.24 11.25
N ASN A 328 1.32 7.48 11.36
CA ASN A 328 0.34 7.32 10.29
C ASN A 328 -0.47 8.60 10.03
N MET A 329 -0.76 9.40 11.05
CA MET A 329 -1.37 10.72 10.86
C MET A 329 -0.45 11.65 10.05
N ALA A 330 0.84 11.73 10.43
CA ALA A 330 1.83 12.53 9.69
C ALA A 330 2.04 12.01 8.26
N ASN A 331 2.08 10.68 8.09
CA ASN A 331 2.18 10.02 6.79
C ASN A 331 0.96 10.32 5.90
N ALA A 332 -0.26 10.30 6.46
CA ALA A 332 -1.48 10.64 5.72
C ALA A 332 -1.49 12.11 5.29
N LEU A 333 -1.11 13.04 6.19
CA LEU A 333 -0.98 14.46 5.87
C LEU A 333 0.04 14.67 4.74
N ALA A 334 1.19 14.01 4.81
CA ALA A 334 2.20 14.06 3.76
C ALA A 334 1.67 13.54 2.41
N ARG A 335 0.93 12.43 2.41
CA ARG A 335 0.31 11.89 1.18
C ARG A 335 -0.72 12.82 0.56
N ALA A 336 -1.41 13.63 1.36
CA ALA A 336 -2.35 14.65 0.90
C ALA A 336 -1.62 15.88 0.33
N LEU A 337 -0.63 16.41 1.06
CA LEU A 337 0.11 17.61 0.66
C LEU A 337 0.96 17.39 -0.60
N GLY A 338 1.55 16.21 -0.76
CA GLY A 338 2.44 15.90 -1.89
C GLY A 338 1.80 16.19 -3.26
N PRO A 339 0.65 15.58 -3.58
CA PRO A 339 -0.11 15.85 -4.81
C PRO A 339 -0.70 17.24 -4.89
N ILE A 340 -1.19 17.82 -3.77
CA ILE A 340 -1.79 19.17 -3.78
C ILE A 340 -0.74 20.21 -4.22
N VAL A 341 0.41 20.24 -3.56
CA VAL A 341 1.47 21.20 -3.88
C VAL A 341 2.14 20.82 -5.21
N GLY A 342 2.37 19.54 -5.45
CA GLY A 342 2.95 19.05 -6.70
C GLY A 342 2.10 19.40 -7.91
N GLY A 343 0.78 19.23 -7.83
CA GLY A 343 -0.18 19.57 -8.88
C GLY A 343 -0.22 21.06 -9.17
N ALA A 344 -0.25 21.89 -8.13
CA ALA A 344 -0.18 23.35 -8.28
C ALA A 344 1.15 23.79 -8.94
N ALA A 345 2.28 23.24 -8.50
CA ALA A 345 3.59 23.52 -9.09
C ALA A 345 3.68 23.03 -10.54
N PHE A 346 3.04 21.90 -10.87
CA PHE A 346 3.03 21.34 -12.22
C PHE A 346 2.17 22.18 -13.17
N ALA A 347 0.99 22.61 -12.72
CA ALA A 347 0.14 23.53 -13.48
C ALA A 347 0.87 24.86 -13.74
N TRP A 348 1.48 25.46 -12.71
CA TRP A 348 2.29 26.67 -12.87
C TRP A 348 3.46 26.47 -13.84
N GLY A 349 4.13 25.31 -13.76
CA GLY A 349 5.21 24.94 -14.68
C GLY A 349 4.74 24.84 -16.13
N LEU A 350 3.56 24.28 -16.39
CA LEU A 350 2.98 24.21 -17.74
C LEU A 350 2.72 25.61 -18.32
N GLU A 351 2.15 26.52 -17.53
CA GLU A 351 1.86 27.90 -17.94
C GLU A 351 3.13 28.70 -18.29
N HIS A 352 4.23 28.46 -17.58
CA HIS A 352 5.48 29.21 -17.74
C HIS A 352 6.51 28.50 -18.64
N ARG A 353 6.12 27.43 -19.35
CA ARG A 353 7.02 26.58 -20.15
C ARG A 353 8.20 25.98 -19.35
N LEU A 354 7.93 25.63 -18.11
CA LEU A 354 8.85 24.98 -17.17
C LEU A 354 8.20 23.71 -16.60
N VAL A 355 7.85 22.75 -17.45
CA VAL A 355 7.17 21.51 -17.00
C VAL A 355 8.00 20.75 -15.95
N GLY A 356 9.33 20.88 -16.02
CA GLY A 356 10.25 20.29 -15.05
C GLY A 356 10.24 20.94 -13.66
N PHE A 357 9.63 22.12 -13.48
CA PHE A 357 9.68 22.85 -12.21
C PHE A 357 9.16 22.04 -11.02
N ALA A 358 7.98 21.43 -11.15
CA ALA A 358 7.42 20.57 -10.11
C ALA A 358 8.33 19.37 -9.80
N TRP A 359 8.94 18.80 -10.82
CA TRP A 359 9.80 17.63 -10.69
C TRP A 359 11.12 17.97 -9.99
N TRP A 360 11.79 19.04 -10.40
CA TRP A 360 13.11 19.42 -9.91
C TRP A 360 13.05 20.10 -8.55
N VAL A 361 12.14 21.06 -8.36
CA VAL A 361 12.11 21.88 -7.15
C VAL A 361 11.31 21.18 -6.05
N TRP A 362 10.11 20.70 -6.37
CA TRP A 362 9.24 20.10 -5.36
C TRP A 362 9.58 18.63 -5.11
N VAL A 363 9.43 17.76 -6.11
CA VAL A 363 9.55 16.31 -5.90
C VAL A 363 11.01 15.89 -5.62
N ALA A 364 11.96 16.32 -6.46
CA ALA A 364 13.38 16.03 -6.26
C ALA A 364 13.94 16.76 -5.04
N GLY A 365 13.61 18.04 -4.83
CA GLY A 365 14.03 18.80 -3.66
C GLY A 365 13.64 18.13 -2.34
N ILE A 366 12.38 17.72 -2.17
CA ILE A 366 11.93 17.01 -0.96
C ILE A 366 12.61 15.66 -0.82
N SER A 367 12.84 14.94 -1.93
CA SER A 367 13.54 13.65 -1.88
C SER A 367 14.98 13.77 -1.38
N ILE A 368 15.68 14.84 -1.79
CA ILE A 368 17.04 15.15 -1.33
C ILE A 368 17.02 15.56 0.14
N VAL A 369 16.05 16.38 0.56
CA VAL A 369 15.85 16.71 1.98
C VAL A 369 15.57 15.47 2.82
N GLY A 370 14.73 14.55 2.33
CA GLY A 370 14.45 13.26 2.97
C GLY A 370 15.70 12.39 3.10
N LEU A 371 16.51 12.31 2.03
CA LEU A 371 17.80 11.62 2.05
C LEU A 371 18.76 12.26 3.07
N ALA A 372 18.92 13.58 3.05
CA ALA A 372 19.77 14.30 3.99
C ALA A 372 19.30 14.07 5.44
N TRP A 373 17.98 14.14 5.69
CA TRP A 373 17.38 13.90 7.00
C TRP A 373 17.62 12.49 7.52
N SER A 374 17.69 11.49 6.62
CA SER A 374 17.96 10.10 7.01
C SER A 374 19.34 9.89 7.65
N PHE A 375 20.28 10.83 7.51
CA PHE A 375 21.57 10.80 8.21
C PHE A 375 21.47 11.24 9.67
N VAL A 376 20.41 11.93 10.07
CA VAL A 376 20.10 12.27 11.47
C VAL A 376 19.56 11.06 12.24
N LEU A 377 19.01 10.07 11.54
CA LEU A 377 18.51 8.84 12.14
C LEU A 377 19.65 7.96 12.65
N ASN A 378 19.50 7.46 13.87
CA ASN A 378 20.40 6.49 14.49
C ASN A 378 19.66 5.16 14.68
N GLU A 379 20.26 4.07 14.20
CA GLU A 379 19.87 2.70 14.55
C GLU A 379 20.74 2.33 15.75
N GLU A 380 20.13 2.12 16.92
CA GLU A 380 20.87 1.54 18.05
C GLU A 380 21.36 0.16 17.60
N GLU A 381 22.65 -0.09 17.83
CA GLU A 381 23.15 -1.45 17.78
C GLU A 381 22.40 -2.22 18.87
N GLU A 382 21.43 -3.04 18.50
CA GLU A 382 21.10 -4.19 19.33
C GLU A 382 22.43 -4.91 19.53
N GLU A 383 23.04 -4.72 20.71
CA GLU A 383 24.08 -5.61 21.18
C GLU A 383 23.52 -7.03 21.02
N GLU A 384 24.14 -7.83 20.17
CA GLU A 384 24.00 -9.28 20.21
C GLU A 384 24.51 -9.77 21.57
N GLY A 385 23.66 -9.65 22.59
CA GLY A 385 23.97 -9.98 23.97
C GLY A 385 22.85 -10.84 24.53
N GLY A 386 22.93 -12.16 24.35
CA GLY A 386 22.02 -13.03 25.08
C GLY A 386 22.09 -14.55 24.87
N LEU A 387 22.81 -15.11 23.90
CA LEU A 387 22.84 -16.57 23.71
C LEU A 387 24.17 -17.11 23.15
N GLU A 388 25.32 -16.82 23.78
CA GLU A 388 26.49 -17.72 23.63
C GLU A 388 27.57 -17.61 24.73
N LYS A 389 27.19 -17.24 25.96
CA LYS A 389 28.04 -17.47 27.13
C LYS A 389 27.21 -17.91 28.33
N ARG A 390 26.80 -19.19 28.33
CA ARG A 390 26.61 -20.01 29.54
C ARG A 390 26.37 -21.48 29.16
N ARG A 391 27.51 -22.17 29.02
CA ARG A 391 27.83 -23.60 29.20
C ARG A 391 28.42 -24.24 27.96
#